data_AF-A0A1U8MMT0-F1
#
_entry.id   AF-A0A1U8MMT0-F1
#
_cell.length_a   1.000
_cell.length_b   1.000
_cell.length_c   1.000
_cell.angle_alpha   90.00
_cell.angle_beta   90.00
_cell.angle_gamma   90.00
#
_symmetry.space_group_name_H-M   'P 1'
#
loop_
_entity.id
_entity.type
_entity.pdbx_description
1 polymer ?
#
loop_
_entity_poly.entity_id
_entity_poly.type
_entity_poly.pdbx_seq_one_letter_code
_entity_poly.pdbx_strand_id
1 'polypeptide(L)'
;MILNGTKKSNPSYNPYANTNSFLFAAVFASSFLKQYYAGIMPSIIGKDERELLSGIALYEAGVFGALRAELNARVNLTVPPFNFTVGNLTNLSAQLANRLAGCGVKDEGLIVPLQLGAENRTSSNIVPGNANSLAYARSAREILRIVFTTGNATRSGGIFPRGLNGALYRRILTLKLS
;
A
#
# COMPACT_ATOMS: atom_id res chain seq x y z
N MET A 1 -1.31 -9.41 -10.19
CA MET A 1 -1.32 -7.95 -10.05
C MET A 1 -1.97 -7.33 -11.29
N ILE A 2 -2.94 -6.43 -11.13
CA ILE A 2 -3.42 -5.58 -12.23
C ILE A 2 -2.42 -4.43 -12.29
N LEU A 3 -1.78 -4.19 -13.43
CA LEU A 3 -0.78 -3.12 -13.57
C LEU A 3 -1.29 -1.94 -14.38
N ASN A 4 -2.35 -2.14 -15.18
CA ASN A 4 -2.94 -1.09 -15.99
C ASN A 4 -4.48 -1.17 -15.98
N GLY A 5 -5.07 -0.57 -14.94
CA GLY A 5 -6.46 -0.09 -14.92
C GLY A 5 -7.59 -1.12 -14.90
N THR A 6 -7.44 -2.26 -15.56
CA THR A 6 -8.43 -3.36 -15.64
C THR A 6 -7.82 -4.68 -16.15
N LYS A 7 -6.61 -4.67 -16.74
CA LYS A 7 -5.98 -5.88 -17.29
C LYS A 7 -5.04 -6.54 -16.29
N LYS A 8 -5.29 -7.83 -16.02
CA LYS A 8 -4.34 -8.73 -15.35
C LYS A 8 -3.02 -8.69 -16.13
N SER A 9 -1.89 -8.58 -15.44
CA SER A 9 -0.59 -8.64 -16.10
C SER A 9 -0.48 -9.94 -16.92
N ASN A 10 0.13 -9.87 -18.11
CA ASN A 10 0.46 -11.04 -18.91
C ASN A 10 1.99 -11.07 -19.15
N PRO A 11 2.72 -12.05 -18.61
CA PRO A 11 2.26 -13.12 -17.72
C PRO A 11 1.77 -12.61 -16.36
N SER A 12 1.06 -13.46 -15.61
CA SER A 12 0.56 -13.11 -14.28
C SER A 12 1.72 -12.86 -13.32
N TYR A 13 1.66 -11.76 -12.55
CA TYR A 13 2.67 -11.46 -11.53
C TYR A 13 2.73 -12.57 -10.48
N ASN A 14 3.92 -13.17 -10.31
CA ASN A 14 4.18 -14.19 -9.32
C ASN A 14 5.13 -13.62 -8.24
N PRO A 15 4.65 -13.38 -7.00
CA PRO A 15 5.49 -12.84 -5.94
C PRO A 15 6.61 -13.80 -5.52
N TYR A 16 6.50 -15.10 -5.81
CA TYR A 16 7.51 -16.09 -5.45
C TYR A 16 8.48 -16.41 -6.60
N ALA A 17 8.42 -15.68 -7.72
CA ALA A 17 9.28 -15.96 -8.87
C ALA A 17 10.77 -15.71 -8.59
N ASN A 18 11.09 -14.69 -7.79
CA ASN A 18 12.46 -14.31 -7.40
C ASN A 18 12.41 -13.30 -6.24
N THR A 19 13.58 -13.00 -5.66
CA THR A 19 13.72 -12.07 -4.53
C THR A 19 13.15 -10.68 -4.81
N ASN A 20 13.38 -10.11 -6.00
CA ASN A 20 12.86 -8.77 -6.34
C ASN A 20 11.32 -8.77 -6.39
N SER A 21 10.73 -9.85 -6.91
CA SER A 21 9.28 -10.01 -6.97
C SER A 21 8.69 -10.18 -5.57
N PHE A 22 9.35 -10.97 -4.73
CA PHE A 22 8.90 -11.18 -3.36
C PHE A 22 9.00 -9.90 -2.53
N LEU A 23 10.15 -9.22 -2.60
CA LEU A 23 10.42 -7.99 -1.87
C LEU A 23 9.45 -6.88 -2.26
N PHE A 24 9.17 -6.73 -3.56
CA PHE A 24 8.16 -5.78 -4.03
C PHE A 24 6.78 -6.08 -3.44
N ALA A 25 6.34 -7.35 -3.49
CA ALA A 25 5.05 -7.76 -2.94
C ALA A 25 4.97 -7.55 -1.42
N ALA A 26 6.07 -7.79 -0.70
CA ALA A 26 6.16 -7.57 0.74
C ALA A 26 6.03 -6.09 1.10
N VAL A 27 6.74 -5.19 0.40
CA VAL A 27 6.61 -3.73 0.58
C VAL A 27 5.20 -3.26 0.28
N PHE A 28 4.59 -3.79 -0.79
CA PHE A 28 3.21 -3.46 -1.18
C PHE A 28 2.18 -3.90 -0.12
N ALA A 29 2.35 -5.07 0.50
CA ALA A 29 1.48 -5.52 1.59
C ALA A 29 1.67 -4.68 2.85
N SER A 30 2.92 -4.43 3.24
CA SER A 30 3.26 -3.66 4.44
C SER A 30 2.82 -2.19 4.35
N SER A 31 2.85 -1.58 3.15
CA SER A 31 2.38 -0.21 2.96
C SER A 31 0.90 -0.05 3.33
N PHE A 32 0.05 -1.01 2.95
CA PHE A 32 -1.38 -0.99 3.25
C PHE A 32 -1.68 -1.22 4.72
N LEU A 33 -0.96 -2.13 5.37
CA LEU A 33 -1.09 -2.35 6.82
C LEU A 33 -0.77 -1.07 7.58
N LYS A 34 0.39 -0.46 7.31
CA LYS A 34 0.78 0.82 7.91
C LYS A 34 -0.27 1.91 7.71
N GLN A 35 -0.74 2.10 6.47
CA GLN A 35 -1.73 3.13 6.15
C GLN A 35 -3.09 2.87 6.81
N TYR A 36 -3.49 1.59 6.92
CA TYR A 36 -4.71 1.20 7.62
C TYR A 36 -4.61 1.49 9.11
N TYR A 37 -3.51 1.09 9.76
CA TYR A 37 -3.29 1.35 11.19
C TYR A 37 -3.30 2.84 11.50
N ALA A 38 -2.59 3.65 10.70
CA ALA A 38 -2.65 5.11 10.81
C ALA A 38 -4.09 5.66 10.64
N GLY A 39 -4.89 5.06 9.76
CA GLY A 39 -6.27 5.46 9.51
C GLY A 39 -7.26 5.10 10.62
N ILE A 40 -7.07 3.96 11.30
CA ILE A 40 -7.98 3.54 12.37
C ILE A 40 -7.57 4.05 13.76
N MET A 41 -6.32 4.48 13.93
CA MET A 41 -5.77 4.92 15.21
C MET A 41 -6.65 5.94 15.95
N PRO A 42 -7.22 6.98 15.29
CA PRO A 42 -8.10 7.93 15.98
C PRO A 42 -9.43 7.33 16.45
N SER A 43 -9.83 6.18 15.92
CA SER A 43 -11.12 5.52 16.22
C SER A 43 -11.01 4.46 17.33
N ILE A 44 -9.81 4.14 17.81
CA ILE A 44 -9.62 3.16 18.88
C ILE A 44 -9.91 3.82 20.24
N ILE A 45 -10.77 3.15 21.01
CA ILE A 45 -11.22 3.56 22.34
C ILE A 45 -10.66 2.55 23.35
N GLY A 46 -10.22 3.05 24.50
CA GLY A 46 -9.60 2.24 25.55
C GLY A 46 -8.08 2.40 25.57
N LYS A 47 -7.49 2.26 26.76
CA LYS A 47 -6.05 2.44 26.96
C LYS A 47 -5.28 1.26 26.37
N ASP A 48 -5.69 0.05 26.73
CA ASP A 48 -5.00 -1.19 26.37
C ASP A 48 -5.09 -1.45 24.86
N GLU A 49 -6.23 -1.13 24.23
CA GLU A 49 -6.42 -1.25 22.78
C GLU A 49 -5.56 -0.24 22.00
N ARG A 50 -5.43 0.99 22.53
CA ARG A 50 -4.53 2.00 21.93
C ARG A 50 -3.08 1.61 22.07
N GLU A 51 -2.69 1.07 23.22
CA GLU A 51 -1.34 0.55 23.44
C GLU A 51 -1.04 -0.60 22.47
N LEU A 52 -1.95 -1.57 22.36
CA LEU A 52 -1.83 -2.68 21.42
C LEU A 52 -1.72 -2.20 19.97
N LEU A 53 -2.63 -1.33 19.50
CA LEU A 53 -2.58 -0.82 18.14
C LEU A 53 -1.30 -0.03 17.88
N SER A 54 -0.87 0.80 18.83
CA SER A 54 0.36 1.59 18.70
C SER A 54 1.59 0.69 18.61
N GLY A 55 1.66 -0.36 19.43
CA GLY A 55 2.74 -1.36 19.38
C GLY A 55 2.82 -2.05 18.01
N ILE A 56 1.68 -2.50 17.47
CA ILE A 56 1.61 -3.11 16.14
C ILE A 56 2.01 -2.09 15.05
N ALA A 57 1.52 -0.86 15.13
CA ALA A 57 1.81 0.18 14.14
C ALA A 57 3.31 0.57 14.13
N LEU A 58 3.95 0.66 15.31
CA LEU A 58 5.38 0.94 15.43
C LEU A 58 6.23 -0.20 14.85
N TYR A 59 5.88 -1.45 15.16
CA TYR A 59 6.55 -2.62 14.61
C TYR A 59 6.46 -2.65 13.08
N GLU A 60 5.26 -2.49 12.53
CA GLU A 60 5.02 -2.49 11.08
C GLU A 60 5.69 -1.32 10.37
N ALA A 61 5.80 -0.14 11.01
CA ALA A 61 6.55 0.97 10.45
C ALA A 61 8.05 0.64 10.30
N GLY A 62 8.64 -0.04 11.28
CA GLY A 62 10.03 -0.52 11.22
C GLY A 62 10.24 -1.55 10.12
N VAL A 63 9.35 -2.55 10.03
CA VAL A 63 9.36 -3.56 8.96
C VAL A 63 9.24 -2.91 7.58
N PHE A 64 8.29 -2.00 7.42
CA PHE A 64 8.08 -1.27 6.16
C PHE A 64 9.34 -0.50 5.74
N GLY A 65 9.96 0.24 6.66
CA GLY A 65 11.18 1.00 6.39
C GLY A 65 12.34 0.11 5.96
N ALA A 66 12.57 -1.00 6.66
CA ALA A 66 13.63 -1.97 6.34
C ALA A 66 13.43 -2.59 4.95
N LEU A 67 12.22 -3.10 4.67
CA LEU A 67 11.90 -3.69 3.36
C LEU A 67 12.01 -2.68 2.22
N ARG A 68 11.58 -1.43 2.46
CA ARG A 68 11.61 -0.38 1.44
C ARG A 68 13.02 0.15 1.20
N ALA A 69 13.90 0.13 2.19
CA ALA A 69 15.33 0.41 2.00
C ALA A 69 15.99 -0.65 1.11
N GLU A 70 15.74 -1.93 1.37
CA GLU A 70 16.21 -3.03 0.51
C GLU A 70 15.66 -2.94 -0.91
N LEU A 71 14.38 -2.56 -1.06
CA LEU A 71 13.77 -2.37 -2.38
C LEU A 71 14.39 -1.16 -3.10
N ASN A 72 14.70 -0.09 -2.38
CA ASN A 72 15.36 1.10 -2.93
C ASN A 72 16.78 0.81 -3.43
N ALA A 73 17.56 -0.01 -2.71
CA ALA A 73 18.88 -0.46 -3.16
C ALA A 73 18.82 -1.19 -4.52
N ARG A 74 17.65 -1.69 -4.91
CA ARG A 74 17.38 -2.44 -6.14
C ARG A 74 16.56 -1.66 -7.16
N VAL A 75 16.40 -0.35 -6.98
CA VAL A 75 15.47 0.50 -7.77
C VAL A 75 15.66 0.39 -9.29
N ASN A 76 16.90 0.23 -9.75
CA ASN A 76 17.25 0.12 -11.18
C ASN A 76 17.27 -1.32 -11.70
N LEU A 77 17.08 -2.32 -10.83
CA LEU A 77 17.02 -3.71 -11.26
C LEU A 77 15.67 -4.01 -11.92
N THR A 78 15.67 -4.87 -12.91
CA THR A 78 14.45 -5.35 -13.55
C THR A 78 13.71 -6.35 -12.65
N VAL A 79 12.41 -6.48 -12.89
CA VAL A 79 11.55 -7.50 -12.25
C VAL A 79 11.09 -8.50 -13.30
N PRO A 80 11.92 -9.50 -13.68
CA PRO A 80 11.53 -10.51 -14.65
C PRO A 80 10.24 -11.22 -14.22
N PRO A 81 9.34 -11.54 -15.17
CA PRO A 81 9.47 -11.41 -16.62
C PRO A 81 9.06 -10.03 -17.19
N PHE A 82 8.78 -9.04 -16.34
CA PHE A 82 8.37 -7.71 -16.79
C PHE A 82 9.57 -6.86 -17.17
N ASN A 83 9.47 -6.11 -18.27
CA ASN A 83 10.47 -5.12 -18.68
C ASN A 83 10.36 -3.80 -17.87
N PHE A 84 9.99 -3.90 -16.59
CA PHE A 84 9.94 -2.76 -15.67
C PHE A 84 11.09 -2.87 -14.66
N THR A 85 11.68 -1.72 -14.32
CA THR A 85 12.54 -1.64 -13.14
C THR A 85 11.69 -1.70 -11.86
N VAL A 86 12.31 -2.01 -10.73
CA VAL A 86 11.68 -1.93 -9.41
C VAL A 86 11.12 -0.52 -9.15
N GLY A 87 11.84 0.53 -9.57
CA GLY A 87 11.38 1.92 -9.48
C GLY A 87 10.11 2.17 -10.31
N ASN A 88 10.08 1.71 -11.57
CA ASN A 88 8.90 1.83 -12.42
C ASN A 88 7.71 1.07 -11.84
N LEU A 89 7.93 -0.17 -11.39
CA LEU A 89 6.88 -1.01 -10.83
C LEU A 89 6.28 -0.38 -9.56
N THR A 90 7.11 0.18 -8.69
CA THR A 90 6.65 0.85 -7.45
C THR A 90 5.85 2.12 -7.75
N ASN A 91 6.27 2.91 -8.74
CA ASN A 91 5.52 4.09 -9.15
C ASN A 91 4.15 3.70 -9.76
N LEU A 92 4.12 2.70 -10.65
CA LEU A 92 2.88 2.19 -11.23
C LEU A 92 1.92 1.64 -10.17
N SER A 93 2.43 0.89 -9.18
CA SER A 93 1.60 0.38 -8.09
C SER A 93 1.05 1.47 -7.20
N ALA A 94 1.86 2.50 -6.91
CA ALA A 94 1.44 3.64 -6.12
C ALA A 94 0.31 4.42 -6.82
N GLN A 95 0.47 4.70 -8.12
CA GLN A 95 -0.55 5.35 -8.95
C GLN A 95 -1.85 4.55 -8.99
N LEU A 96 -1.75 3.22 -9.15
CA LEU A 96 -2.92 2.34 -9.14
C LEU A 96 -3.61 2.35 -7.78
N ALA A 97 -2.87 2.25 -6.67
CA ALA A 97 -3.43 2.29 -5.33
C ALA A 97 -4.16 3.61 -5.07
N ASN A 98 -3.56 4.74 -5.46
CA ASN A 98 -4.18 6.06 -5.35
C ASN A 98 -5.47 6.15 -6.20
N ARG A 99 -5.44 5.66 -7.44
CA ARG A 99 -6.61 5.62 -8.33
C ARG A 99 -7.75 4.77 -7.77
N LEU A 100 -7.44 3.56 -7.29
CA LEU A 100 -8.45 2.65 -6.73
C LEU A 100 -9.03 3.18 -5.43
N ALA A 101 -8.20 3.79 -4.57
CA ALA A 101 -8.68 4.42 -3.33
C ALA A 101 -9.60 5.62 -3.61
N GLY A 102 -9.28 6.45 -4.61
CA GLY A 102 -10.09 7.59 -5.03
C GLY A 102 -10.04 8.81 -4.09
N CYS A 103 -9.07 8.87 -3.17
CA CYS A 103 -9.00 9.89 -2.12
C CYS A 103 -7.62 10.60 -2.06
N GLY A 104 -7.09 10.98 -3.23
CA GLY A 104 -5.84 11.71 -3.36
C GLY A 104 -4.59 10.82 -3.41
N VAL A 105 -3.42 11.45 -3.29
CA VAL A 105 -2.10 10.80 -3.34
C VAL A 105 -1.67 10.44 -1.92
N LYS A 106 -1.66 9.13 -1.62
CA LYS A 106 -1.30 8.56 -0.31
C LYS A 106 -0.31 7.39 -0.41
N ASP A 107 0.14 7.13 -1.62
CA ASP A 107 1.18 6.18 -1.96
C ASP A 107 2.10 6.83 -3.00
N GLU A 108 3.38 6.53 -2.90
CA GLU A 108 4.41 7.20 -3.68
C GLU A 108 5.46 6.18 -4.14
N GLY A 109 6.18 6.51 -5.21
CA GLY A 109 7.31 5.73 -5.69
C GLY A 109 8.52 5.78 -4.74
N LEU A 110 9.55 4.99 -5.05
CA LEU A 110 10.84 5.04 -4.34
C LEU A 110 11.64 6.31 -4.64
N ILE A 111 11.43 6.86 -5.84
CA ILE A 111 12.04 8.10 -6.30
C ILE A 111 10.91 9.08 -6.60
N VAL A 112 10.99 10.28 -6.02
CA VAL A 112 10.02 11.36 -6.17
C VAL A 112 10.71 12.65 -6.62
N PRO A 113 9.97 13.61 -7.20
CA PRO A 113 10.48 14.97 -7.41
C PRO A 113 11.03 15.54 -6.10
N LEU A 114 12.06 16.38 -6.20
CA LEU A 114 12.77 16.92 -5.03
C LEU A 114 11.81 17.62 -4.05
N GLN A 115 10.76 18.27 -4.55
CA GLN A 115 9.74 18.99 -3.77
C GLN A 115 8.82 18.08 -2.94
N LEU A 116 8.83 16.77 -3.20
CA LEU A 116 8.05 15.78 -2.45
C LEU A 116 8.94 14.93 -1.52
N GLY A 117 10.26 15.03 -1.65
CA GLY A 117 11.17 14.30 -0.78
C GLY A 117 11.43 15.04 0.53
N ALA A 118 12.06 14.33 1.47
CA ALA A 118 12.32 14.86 2.80
C ALA A 118 13.10 16.19 2.74
N GLU A 119 12.58 17.19 3.46
CA GLU A 119 13.11 18.56 3.55
C GLU A 119 13.29 19.27 2.19
N ASN A 120 12.65 18.81 1.12
CA ASN A 120 12.93 19.24 -0.25
C ASN A 120 14.42 19.06 -0.66
N ARG A 121 15.11 18.10 -0.06
CA ARG A 121 16.58 17.92 -0.20
C ARG A 121 16.99 16.56 -0.76
N THR A 122 16.05 15.63 -0.89
CA THR A 122 16.32 14.30 -1.46
C THR A 122 15.23 13.92 -2.43
N SER A 123 15.56 13.13 -3.46
CA SER A 123 14.59 12.47 -4.33
C SER A 123 14.26 11.05 -3.85
N SER A 124 14.99 10.54 -2.85
CA SER A 124 14.77 9.22 -2.25
C SER A 124 13.57 9.25 -1.29
N ASN A 125 12.66 8.28 -1.43
CA ASN A 125 11.42 8.21 -0.66
C ASN A 125 11.23 6.82 -0.01
N ILE A 126 12.17 6.49 0.87
CA ILE A 126 12.18 5.23 1.62
C ILE A 126 11.08 5.21 2.67
N VAL A 127 10.83 6.31 3.38
CA VAL A 127 9.79 6.42 4.41
C VAL A 127 8.84 7.57 4.07
N PRO A 128 7.85 7.35 3.18
CA PRO A 128 6.90 8.38 2.77
C PRO A 128 6.02 8.85 3.93
N GLY A 129 5.92 10.17 4.06
CA GLY A 129 5.04 10.91 4.96
C GLY A 129 4.43 12.12 4.26
N ASN A 130 3.34 12.65 4.81
CA ASN A 130 2.74 13.89 4.29
C ASN A 130 3.62 15.12 4.60
N ALA A 131 3.13 16.32 4.28
CA ALA A 131 3.87 17.57 4.52
C ALA A 131 4.27 17.82 5.99
N ASN A 132 3.64 17.13 6.96
CA ASN A 132 3.95 17.20 8.38
C ASN A 132 4.75 15.97 8.87
N SER A 133 5.33 15.20 7.95
CA SER A 133 6.04 13.93 8.22
C SER A 133 5.17 12.89 8.94
N LEU A 134 3.84 12.97 8.78
CA LEU A 134 2.92 11.97 9.32
C LEU A 134 2.69 10.86 8.30
N ALA A 135 2.52 9.63 8.80
CA ALA A 135 2.17 8.51 7.94
C ALA A 135 0.86 8.78 7.19
N TYR A 136 0.85 8.49 5.88
CA TYR A 136 -0.38 8.53 5.10
C TYR A 136 -1.42 7.56 5.69
N ALA A 137 -2.63 8.07 5.93
CA ALA A 137 -3.73 7.31 6.49
C ALA A 137 -4.76 6.95 5.42
N ARG A 138 -5.17 5.67 5.38
CA ARG A 138 -6.28 5.19 4.54
C ARG A 138 -7.37 4.59 5.43
N SER A 139 -8.61 4.95 5.14
CA SER A 139 -9.78 4.32 5.74
C SER A 139 -9.92 2.86 5.30
N ALA A 140 -10.69 2.08 6.05
CA ALA A 140 -11.02 0.70 5.69
C ALA A 140 -11.58 0.58 4.26
N ARG A 141 -12.41 1.55 3.83
CA ARG A 141 -13.00 1.55 2.48
C ARG A 141 -11.94 1.76 1.41
N GLU A 142 -11.04 2.72 1.59
CA GLU A 142 -9.92 2.94 0.65
C GLU A 142 -9.07 1.68 0.51
N ILE A 143 -8.73 1.02 1.64
CA ILE A 143 -7.97 -0.23 1.62
C ILE A 143 -8.73 -1.34 0.87
N LEU A 144 -10.03 -1.53 1.15
CA LEU A 144 -10.86 -2.53 0.48
C LEU A 144 -10.94 -2.32 -1.03
N ARG A 145 -11.15 -1.08 -1.48
CA ARG A 145 -11.15 -0.73 -2.92
C ARG A 145 -9.84 -1.14 -3.61
N ILE A 146 -8.71 -0.99 -2.92
CA ILE A 146 -7.38 -1.36 -3.42
C ILE A 146 -7.21 -2.88 -3.43
N VAL A 147 -7.40 -3.57 -2.29
CA VAL A 147 -7.12 -5.02 -2.19
C VAL A 147 -8.09 -5.88 -3.00
N PHE A 148 -9.31 -5.40 -3.22
CA PHE A 148 -10.25 -6.02 -4.15
C PHE A 148 -9.96 -5.67 -5.61
N THR A 149 -9.12 -4.67 -5.87
CA THR A 149 -8.75 -4.20 -7.21
C THR A 149 -9.94 -3.76 -8.07
N THR A 150 -11.04 -3.36 -7.43
CA THR A 150 -12.32 -3.02 -8.08
C THR A 150 -12.62 -1.52 -8.02
N GLY A 151 -11.92 -0.76 -7.18
CA GLY A 151 -12.27 0.63 -6.88
C GLY A 151 -13.57 0.77 -6.08
N ASN A 152 -14.13 -0.35 -5.59
CA ASN A 152 -15.40 -0.38 -4.85
C ASN A 152 -15.28 -1.31 -3.64
N ALA A 153 -15.44 -0.75 -2.44
CA ALA A 153 -15.27 -1.48 -1.18
C ALA A 153 -16.35 -2.55 -0.94
N THR A 154 -17.46 -2.56 -1.69
CA THR A 154 -18.52 -3.58 -1.58
C THR A 154 -18.38 -4.70 -2.60
N ARG A 155 -17.50 -4.56 -3.60
CA ARG A 155 -17.28 -5.57 -4.64
C ARG A 155 -15.98 -6.31 -4.38
N SER A 156 -16.07 -7.55 -3.87
CA SER A 156 -14.91 -8.41 -3.65
C SER A 156 -14.19 -8.76 -4.95
N GLY A 157 -12.91 -9.12 -4.84
CA GLY A 157 -12.03 -9.34 -5.99
C GLY A 157 -10.56 -9.40 -5.58
N GLY A 158 -9.66 -9.34 -6.55
CA GLY A 158 -8.22 -9.16 -6.28
C GLY A 158 -7.64 -10.21 -5.33
N ILE A 159 -7.01 -9.74 -4.25
CA ILE A 159 -6.37 -10.58 -3.22
C ILE A 159 -7.41 -11.38 -2.41
N PHE A 160 -8.61 -10.82 -2.28
CA PHE A 160 -9.70 -11.37 -1.47
C PHE A 160 -10.94 -11.59 -2.35
N PRO A 161 -10.91 -12.56 -3.29
CA PRO A 161 -11.98 -12.76 -4.26
C PRO A 161 -13.33 -13.10 -3.59
N ARG A 162 -13.29 -13.74 -2.43
CA ARG A 162 -14.47 -14.10 -1.61
C ARG A 162 -14.83 -13.05 -0.56
N GLY A 163 -14.20 -11.88 -0.58
CA GLY A 163 -14.37 -10.85 0.45
C GLY A 163 -13.56 -11.11 1.71
N LEU A 164 -13.75 -10.27 2.72
CA LEU A 164 -13.16 -10.43 4.05
C LEU A 164 -14.19 -10.97 5.05
N ASN A 165 -13.70 -11.61 6.11
CA ASN A 165 -14.52 -11.93 7.27
C ASN A 165 -14.47 -10.78 8.29
N GLY A 166 -15.57 -10.57 9.01
CA GLY A 166 -15.62 -9.64 10.15
C GLY A 166 -16.75 -8.63 10.12
N ALA A 167 -17.01 -8.03 11.29
CA ALA A 167 -18.12 -7.10 11.48
C ALA A 167 -17.99 -5.82 10.64
N LEU A 168 -16.77 -5.29 10.49
CA LEU A 168 -16.50 -4.09 9.71
C LEU A 168 -16.89 -4.25 8.23
N TYR A 169 -16.45 -5.33 7.59
CA TYR A 169 -16.76 -5.59 6.18
C TYR A 169 -18.26 -5.85 5.98
N ARG A 170 -18.90 -6.63 6.87
CA ARG A 170 -20.36 -6.82 6.84
C ARG A 170 -21.10 -5.48 6.92
N ARG A 171 -20.68 -4.58 7.80
CA ARG A 171 -21.28 -3.26 7.94
C ARG A 171 -21.10 -2.39 6.69
N ILE A 172 -19.94 -2.46 6.03
CA ILE A 172 -19.70 -1.79 4.74
C ILE A 172 -20.65 -2.30 3.65
N LEU A 173 -20.90 -3.61 3.59
CA LEU A 173 -21.87 -4.21 2.66
C LEU A 173 -23.31 -3.77 2.97
N THR A 174 -23.75 -3.88 4.23
CA THR A 174 -25.11 -3.50 4.66
C THR A 174 -25.40 -2.03 4.37
N LEU A 175 -24.44 -1.15 4.66
CA LEU A 175 -24.56 0.30 4.43
C LEU A 175 -24.24 0.73 2.99
N LYS A 176 -23.92 -0.21 2.10
CA LYS A 176 -23.55 0.04 0.70
C LYS A 176 -22.45 1.10 0.54
N LEU A 177 -21.46 1.09 1.44
CA LEU A 177 -20.38 2.06 1.43
C LEU A 177 -19.31 1.66 0.41
N SER A 178 -19.57 1.93 -0.88
CA SER A 178 -18.61 1.72 -1.97
C SER A 178 -17.32 2.45 -1.74
#